data_AF-A0A662GV48-F1
#
_entry.id   AF-A0A662GV48-F1
#
_cell.length_a   1.000
_cell.length_b   1.000
_cell.length_c   1.000
_cell.angle_alpha   90.00
_cell.angle_beta   90.00
_cell.angle_gamma   90.00
#
_symmetry.space_group_name_H-M   'P 1'
#
loop_
_entity.id
_entity.type
_entity.pdbx_description
1 polymer ?
#
loop_
_entity_poly.entity_id
_entity_poly.type
_entity_poly.pdbx_seq_one_letter_code
_entity_poly.pdbx_strand_id
1 'polypeptide(L)'
;MILRNNFDYLANKKQLYFKGGGSSGDTYDAAYNARMATIAEAQQDMAEQYFDFWESDYKPMEKEQIAANREMIPYETGLQKEKIQAERELLPGQTAFTGEQIAAGRELLPGQTALAKLQMQDSTAAINERAPVRTAFYNEALNGIDVESRANRAAADAAHSFADSNNIMRRNSARMGVSPDSGRFTAMQNENSLDRAKMISGAKTQARTLAELENFNRLQGAMGVV
;
A
#
# COMPACT_ATOMS: atom_id res chain seq x y z
N MET A 1 75.77 -3.65 17.87
CA MET A 1 76.92 -2.90 18.41
C MET A 1 76.76 -2.86 19.93
N ILE A 2 77.33 -3.85 20.63
CA ILE A 2 78.49 -3.68 21.52
C ILE A 2 78.31 -2.53 22.55
N LEU A 3 77.81 -2.95 23.72
CA LEU A 3 78.40 -2.80 25.06
C LEU A 3 78.75 -1.41 25.63
N ARG A 4 78.15 -1.18 26.82
CA ARG A 4 78.73 -0.80 28.13
C ARG A 4 78.29 0.55 28.71
N ASN A 5 77.54 0.39 29.81
CA ASN A 5 77.49 1.26 30.98
C ASN A 5 78.87 1.78 31.36
N ASN A 6 78.93 3.05 31.79
CA ASN A 6 79.83 3.56 32.84
C ASN A 6 79.49 5.04 33.09
N PHE A 7 78.53 5.31 33.97
CA PHE A 7 78.43 6.61 34.64
C PHE A 7 78.68 6.38 36.13
N ASP A 8 79.94 6.29 36.48
CA ASP A 8 80.40 6.55 37.83
C ASP A 8 81.57 7.51 37.73
N TYR A 9 81.38 8.75 38.19
CA TYR A 9 82.45 9.63 38.64
C TYR A 9 81.85 10.71 39.55
N LEU A 10 81.72 10.37 40.84
CA LEU A 10 81.85 11.30 41.97
C LEU A 10 83.25 11.94 42.00
N ALA A 11 83.65 12.59 40.92
CA ALA A 11 84.91 13.31 40.81
C ALA A 11 84.80 14.33 39.68
N ASN A 12 84.09 15.43 39.96
CA ASN A 12 84.56 16.78 39.70
C ASN A 12 83.37 17.73 39.79
N LYS A 13 83.62 18.88 40.42
CA LYS A 13 82.77 20.07 40.44
C LYS A 13 82.02 20.16 39.11
N LYS A 14 80.68 20.07 39.13
CA LYS A 14 79.86 20.44 37.97
C LYS A 14 80.09 21.94 37.76
N GLN A 15 81.17 22.27 37.06
CA GLN A 15 81.27 23.54 36.38
C GLN A 15 80.06 23.56 35.47
N LEU A 16 79.11 24.43 35.79
CA LEU A 16 78.07 24.84 34.86
C LEU A 16 78.79 25.27 33.59
N TYR A 17 78.79 24.40 32.58
CA TYR A 17 79.18 24.75 31.23
C TYR A 17 78.10 25.70 30.72
N PHE A 18 78.29 26.99 31.00
CA PHE A 18 77.77 28.01 30.13
C PHE A 18 78.42 27.75 28.77
N LYS A 19 77.67 27.13 27.84
CA LYS A 19 78.05 27.06 26.44
C LYS A 19 77.92 28.48 25.88
N GLY A 20 78.84 29.35 26.28
CA GLY A 20 79.09 30.61 25.63
C GLY A 20 79.58 30.30 24.22
N GLY A 21 78.83 30.74 23.22
CA GLY A 21 79.27 30.70 21.83
C GLY A 21 80.54 31.53 21.70
N GLY A 22 81.69 30.86 21.66
CA GLY A 22 82.97 31.50 21.39
C GLY A 22 83.09 31.83 19.91
N SER A 23 83.05 33.13 19.58
CA SER A 23 83.64 33.66 18.37
C SER A 23 85.03 34.16 18.72
N SER A 24 86.06 33.46 18.24
CA SER A 24 87.45 33.91 18.28
C SER A 24 87.63 35.02 17.25
N GLY A 25 87.46 36.25 17.70
CA GLY A 25 87.71 37.48 16.96
C GLY A 25 87.33 38.66 17.84
N ASP A 26 88.32 39.38 18.37
CA ASP A 26 88.14 40.60 19.15
C ASP A 26 87.68 41.78 18.26
N THR A 27 86.51 41.65 17.64
CA THR A 27 85.78 42.80 17.08
C THR A 27 84.56 43.03 17.96
N TYR A 28 84.80 43.64 19.12
CA TYR A 28 83.75 44.21 19.96
C TYR A 28 83.06 45.34 19.17
N ASP A 29 81.97 44.99 18.47
CA ASP A 29 81.10 45.97 17.82
C ASP A 29 80.11 46.51 18.83
N ALA A 30 80.56 47.53 19.55
CA ALA A 30 79.77 48.25 20.54
C ALA A 30 78.43 48.74 19.97
N ALA A 31 78.41 49.15 18.68
CA ALA A 31 77.22 49.70 18.05
C ALA A 31 76.21 48.61 17.66
N TYR A 32 76.66 47.42 17.26
CA TYR A 32 75.77 46.26 17.07
C TYR A 32 75.17 45.79 18.40
N ASN A 33 76.00 45.62 19.43
CA ASN A 33 75.53 45.16 20.74
C ASN A 33 74.57 46.18 21.40
N ALA A 34 74.83 47.47 21.26
CA ALA A 34 73.91 48.52 21.71
C ALA A 34 72.56 48.44 20.99
N ARG A 35 72.54 48.23 19.66
CA ARG A 35 71.27 48.06 18.91
C ARG A 35 70.51 46.81 19.33
N MET A 36 71.20 45.70 19.58
CA MET A 36 70.56 44.47 20.05
C MET A 36 70.01 44.63 21.47
N ALA A 37 70.72 45.36 22.35
CA ALA A 37 70.22 45.72 23.67
C ALA A 37 68.94 46.58 23.56
N THR A 38 68.92 47.61 22.72
CA THR A 38 67.73 48.44 22.50
C THR A 38 66.54 47.64 21.95
N ILE A 39 66.78 46.69 21.03
CA ILE A 39 65.71 45.82 20.53
C ILE A 39 65.19 44.89 21.63
N ALA A 40 66.09 44.32 22.45
CA ALA A 40 65.71 43.45 23.55
C ALA A 40 64.92 44.22 24.62
N GLU A 41 65.32 45.45 24.95
CA GLU A 41 64.59 46.36 25.84
C GLU A 41 63.20 46.68 25.29
N ALA A 42 63.08 47.05 24.02
CA ALA A 42 61.78 47.32 23.40
C ALA A 42 60.86 46.08 23.32
N GLN A 43 61.43 44.88 23.16
CA GLN A 43 60.68 43.63 23.20
C GLN A 43 60.20 43.28 24.62
N GLN A 44 61.02 43.57 25.63
CA GLN A 44 60.64 43.41 27.03
C GLN A 44 59.53 44.40 27.41
N ASP A 45 59.66 45.68 27.05
CA ASP A 45 58.64 46.71 27.30
C ASP A 45 57.30 46.33 26.67
N MET A 46 57.32 45.78 25.45
CA MET A 46 56.11 45.32 24.78
C MET A 46 55.49 44.10 25.48
N ALA A 47 56.32 43.15 25.92
CA ALA A 47 55.85 41.99 26.66
C ALA A 47 55.24 42.37 28.01
N GLU A 48 55.81 43.36 28.70
CA GLU A 48 55.27 43.91 29.94
C GLU A 48 53.91 44.59 29.69
N GLN A 49 53.79 45.43 28.65
CA GLN A 49 52.50 46.04 28.28
C GLN A 49 51.42 45.01 27.95
N TYR A 50 51.76 43.94 27.23
CA TYR A 50 50.82 42.85 26.96
C TYR A 50 50.45 42.08 28.22
N PHE A 51 51.40 41.84 29.11
CA PHE A 51 51.16 41.16 30.38
C PHE A 51 50.26 42.01 31.28
N ASP A 52 50.50 43.32 31.37
CA ASP A 52 49.71 44.26 32.14
C ASP A 52 48.27 44.33 31.61
N PHE A 53 48.08 44.39 30.29
CA PHE A 53 46.76 44.32 29.66
C PHE A 53 46.06 42.98 29.95
N TRP A 54 46.76 41.87 29.81
CA TRP A 54 46.20 40.56 30.13
C TRP A 54 45.82 40.46 31.61
N GLU A 55 46.66 40.95 32.52
CA GLU A 55 46.42 40.87 33.96
C GLU A 55 45.27 41.77 34.41
N SER A 56 45.15 42.97 33.84
CA SER A 56 44.13 43.95 34.20
C SER A 56 42.77 43.68 33.57
N ASP A 57 42.73 43.41 32.26
CA ASP A 57 41.46 43.32 31.52
C ASP A 57 41.02 41.87 31.28
N TYR A 58 41.94 40.97 30.92
CA TYR A 58 41.56 39.63 30.43
C TYR A 58 41.46 38.58 31.54
N LYS A 59 42.41 38.56 32.47
CA LYS A 59 42.49 37.60 33.58
C LYS A 59 41.28 37.65 34.53
N PRO A 60 40.70 38.83 34.88
CA PRO A 60 39.48 38.87 35.68
C PRO A 60 38.28 38.29 34.93
N MET A 61 38.11 38.64 33.65
CA MET A 61 37.05 38.12 32.80
C MET A 61 37.14 36.59 32.68
N GLU A 62 38.33 36.03 32.45
CA GLU A 62 38.53 34.58 32.37
C GLU A 62 38.14 33.88 33.68
N LYS A 63 38.49 34.46 34.84
CA LYS A 63 38.10 33.93 36.14
C LYS A 63 36.58 33.94 36.34
N GLU A 64 35.91 35.02 35.94
CA GLU A 64 34.44 35.13 36.03
C GLU A 64 33.75 34.12 35.11
N GLN A 65 34.23 33.95 33.87
CA GLN A 65 33.69 32.94 32.94
C GLN A 65 33.87 31.52 33.49
N ILE A 66 35.05 31.20 34.05
CA ILE A 66 35.29 29.89 34.67
C ILE A 66 34.38 29.71 35.90
N ALA A 67 34.17 30.75 36.71
CA ALA A 67 33.27 30.69 37.85
C ALA A 67 31.81 30.46 37.43
N ALA A 68 31.32 31.22 36.44
CA ALA A 68 29.98 31.06 35.89
C ALA A 68 29.77 29.66 35.29
N ASN A 69 30.73 29.15 34.52
CA ASN A 69 30.67 27.80 33.98
C ASN A 69 30.68 26.74 35.10
N ARG A 70 31.46 26.94 36.16
CA ARG A 70 31.48 26.06 37.33
C ARG A 70 30.15 26.06 38.09
N GLU A 71 29.47 27.20 38.17
CA GLU A 71 28.13 27.28 38.76
C GLU A 71 27.07 26.60 37.88
N MET A 72 27.26 26.58 36.56
CA MET A 72 26.33 25.95 35.61
C MET A 72 26.41 24.41 35.62
N ILE A 73 27.61 23.84 35.75
CA ILE A 73 27.85 22.38 35.71
C ILE A 73 26.91 21.59 36.64
N PRO A 74 26.69 21.98 37.92
CA PRO A 74 25.74 21.31 38.81
C PRO A 74 24.30 21.27 38.29
N TYR A 75 23.82 22.35 37.66
CA TYR A 75 22.46 22.42 37.12
C TYR A 75 22.31 21.50 35.91
N GLU A 76 23.27 21.52 34.98
CA GLU A 76 23.27 20.61 33.82
C GLU A 76 23.34 19.14 34.28
N THR A 77 24.22 18.85 35.24
CA THR A 77 24.36 17.52 35.81
C THR A 77 23.09 17.08 36.54
N GLY A 78 22.44 17.98 37.28
CA GLY A 78 21.18 17.73 37.98
C GLY A 78 20.06 17.40 37.01
N LEU A 79 19.88 18.25 35.99
CA LEU A 79 18.87 18.04 34.94
C LEU A 79 19.08 16.70 34.21
N GLN A 80 20.33 16.35 33.88
CA GLN A 80 20.61 15.08 33.22
C GLN A 80 20.27 13.88 34.12
N LYS A 81 20.55 13.97 35.44
CA LYS A 81 20.17 12.93 36.41
C LYS A 81 18.65 12.78 36.50
N GLU A 82 17.92 13.88 36.57
CA GLU A 82 16.44 13.87 36.62
C GLU A 82 15.84 13.25 35.36
N LYS A 83 16.37 13.61 34.17
CA LYS A 83 15.94 12.99 32.90
C LYS A 83 16.16 11.48 32.90
N ILE A 84 17.35 11.03 33.29
CA ILE A 84 17.67 9.59 33.37
C ILE A 84 16.74 8.90 34.38
N GLN A 85 16.46 9.53 35.52
CA GLN A 85 15.56 8.96 36.52
C GLN A 85 14.13 8.84 35.99
N ALA A 86 13.60 9.90 35.37
CA ALA A 86 12.28 9.88 34.77
C ALA A 86 12.17 8.82 33.66
N GLU A 87 13.18 8.69 32.79
CA GLU A 87 13.24 7.64 31.78
C GLU A 87 13.23 6.24 32.41
N ARG A 88 14.00 6.03 33.49
CA ARG A 88 14.03 4.75 34.22
C ARG A 88 12.70 4.41 34.89
N GLU A 89 11.95 5.41 35.34
CA GLU A 89 10.62 5.22 35.94
C GLU A 89 9.55 4.92 34.87
N LEU A 90 9.66 5.51 33.68
CA LEU A 90 8.70 5.31 32.59
C LEU A 90 8.90 4.00 31.82
N LEU A 91 10.15 3.55 31.67
CA LEU A 91 10.50 2.39 30.84
C LEU A 91 9.77 1.09 31.23
N PRO A 92 9.61 0.73 32.52
CA PRO A 92 8.86 -0.44 32.91
C PRO A 92 7.38 -0.38 32.49
N GLY A 93 6.74 0.77 32.62
CA GLY A 93 5.34 0.97 32.22
C GLY A 93 5.15 0.82 30.71
N GLN A 94 6.05 1.41 29.91
CA GLN A 94 6.02 1.24 28.45
C GLN A 94 6.24 -0.22 28.03
N THR A 95 7.16 -0.92 28.71
CA THR A 95 7.45 -2.33 28.44
C THR A 95 6.27 -3.23 28.81
N ALA A 96 5.61 -2.97 29.96
CA ALA A 96 4.43 -3.73 30.38
C ALA A 96 3.26 -3.52 29.39
N PHE A 97 2.97 -2.27 29.04
CA PHE A 97 1.91 -1.93 28.09
C PHE A 97 2.11 -2.59 26.72
N THR A 98 3.33 -2.50 26.17
CA THR A 98 3.65 -3.16 24.89
C THR A 98 3.53 -4.69 24.99
N GLY A 99 3.93 -5.28 26.13
CA GLY A 99 3.72 -6.69 26.41
C GLY A 99 2.24 -7.09 26.43
N GLU A 100 1.39 -6.30 27.08
CA GLU A 100 -0.06 -6.51 27.12
C GLU A 100 -0.70 -6.39 25.73
N GLN A 101 -0.31 -5.40 24.93
CA GLN A 101 -0.78 -5.27 23.55
C GLN A 101 -0.42 -6.50 22.71
N ILE A 102 0.80 -7.01 22.84
CA ILE A 102 1.25 -8.22 22.15
C ILE A 102 0.45 -9.44 22.65
N ALA A 103 0.22 -9.56 23.95
CA ALA A 103 -0.56 -10.66 24.53
C ALA A 103 -2.00 -10.66 24.01
N ALA A 104 -2.68 -9.52 24.05
CA ALA A 104 -4.04 -9.35 23.52
C ALA A 104 -4.11 -9.69 22.03
N GLY A 105 -3.14 -9.23 21.23
CA GLY A 105 -3.06 -9.57 19.81
C GLY A 105 -2.88 -11.07 19.56
N ARG A 106 -2.06 -11.75 20.38
CA ARG A 106 -1.86 -13.20 20.31
C ARG A 106 -3.10 -13.99 20.71
N GLU A 107 -3.88 -13.50 21.67
CA GLU A 107 -5.12 -14.14 22.11
C GLU A 107 -6.21 -14.09 21.03
N LEU A 108 -6.29 -13.00 20.26
CA LEU A 108 -7.26 -12.86 19.18
C LEU A 108 -6.90 -13.67 17.92
N LEU A 109 -5.62 -13.96 17.71
CA LEU A 109 -5.11 -14.59 16.48
C LEU A 109 -5.75 -15.97 16.18
N PRO A 110 -5.92 -16.88 17.16
CA PRO A 110 -6.62 -18.14 16.96
C PRO A 110 -8.07 -17.96 16.50
N GLY A 111 -8.80 -17.00 17.09
CA GLY A 111 -10.19 -16.71 16.73
C GLY A 111 -10.31 -16.16 15.31
N GLN A 112 -9.44 -15.22 14.94
CA GLN A 112 -9.37 -14.70 13.58
C GLN A 112 -9.05 -15.80 12.56
N THR A 113 -8.09 -16.68 12.90
CA THR A 113 -7.72 -17.81 12.05
C THR A 113 -8.87 -18.82 11.89
N ALA A 114 -9.59 -19.11 12.97
CA ALA A 114 -10.75 -20.02 12.94
C ALA A 114 -11.88 -19.44 12.09
N LEU A 115 -12.20 -18.16 12.24
CA LEU A 115 -13.19 -17.47 11.43
C LEU A 115 -12.80 -17.48 9.94
N ALA A 116 -11.55 -17.16 9.62
CA ALA A 116 -11.06 -17.20 8.24
C ALA A 116 -11.20 -18.60 7.62
N LYS A 117 -10.88 -19.65 8.38
CA LYS A 117 -11.08 -21.04 7.95
C LYS A 117 -12.55 -21.35 7.69
N LEU A 118 -13.47 -20.93 8.56
CA LEU A 118 -14.89 -21.14 8.37
C LEU A 118 -15.43 -20.42 7.13
N GLN A 119 -15.02 -19.16 6.92
CA GLN A 119 -15.41 -18.39 5.73
C GLN A 119 -14.90 -19.04 4.44
N MET A 120 -13.66 -19.56 4.44
CA MET A 120 -13.13 -20.30 3.30
C MET A 120 -13.90 -21.60 3.08
N GLN A 121 -14.20 -22.35 4.14
CA GLN A 121 -14.99 -23.58 4.04
C GLN A 121 -16.39 -23.32 3.48
N ASP A 122 -17.09 -22.30 3.98
CA ASP A 122 -18.41 -21.91 3.49
C ASP A 122 -18.35 -21.49 2.00
N SER A 123 -17.35 -20.70 1.63
CA SER A 123 -17.10 -20.33 0.23
C SER A 123 -16.87 -21.56 -0.65
N THR A 124 -16.08 -22.54 -0.19
CA THR A 124 -15.86 -23.78 -0.93
C THR A 124 -17.11 -24.65 -1.02
N ALA A 125 -17.90 -24.73 0.05
CA ALA A 125 -19.17 -25.46 0.06
C ALA A 125 -20.15 -24.85 -0.95
N ALA A 126 -20.32 -23.53 -0.92
CA ALA A 126 -21.16 -22.80 -1.88
C ALA A 126 -20.68 -22.98 -3.33
N ILE A 127 -19.37 -23.02 -3.58
CA ILE A 127 -18.82 -23.31 -4.92
C ILE A 127 -19.18 -24.73 -5.35
N ASN A 128 -19.04 -25.72 -4.46
CA ASN A 128 -19.33 -27.12 -4.75
C ASN A 128 -20.82 -27.35 -5.01
N GLU A 129 -21.71 -26.73 -4.23
CA GLU A 129 -23.15 -26.80 -4.42
C GLU A 129 -23.60 -26.11 -5.73
N ARG A 130 -22.95 -25.00 -6.10
CA ARG A 130 -23.23 -24.29 -7.37
C ARG A 130 -22.61 -24.96 -8.57
N ALA A 131 -21.59 -25.80 -8.42
CA ALA A 131 -20.92 -26.47 -9.53
C ALA A 131 -21.87 -27.24 -10.45
N PRO A 132 -22.77 -28.13 -9.96
CA PRO A 132 -23.71 -28.85 -10.81
C PRO A 132 -24.76 -27.93 -11.45
N VAL A 133 -25.20 -26.89 -10.74
CA VAL A 133 -26.15 -25.90 -11.29
C VAL A 133 -25.49 -25.11 -12.42
N ARG A 134 -24.22 -24.72 -12.24
CA ARG A 134 -23.43 -24.01 -13.25
C ARG A 134 -23.20 -24.86 -14.48
N THR A 135 -22.85 -26.14 -14.32
CA THR A 135 -22.68 -27.04 -15.48
C THR A 135 -24.01 -27.27 -16.20
N ALA A 136 -25.11 -27.48 -15.48
CA ALA A 136 -26.43 -27.60 -16.07
C ALA A 136 -26.84 -26.33 -16.83
N PHE A 137 -26.59 -25.15 -16.26
CA PHE A 137 -26.86 -23.86 -16.91
C PHE A 137 -26.07 -23.69 -18.21
N TYR A 138 -24.77 -23.99 -18.21
CA TYR A 138 -23.96 -23.90 -19.44
C TYR A 138 -24.42 -24.90 -20.50
N ASN A 139 -24.73 -26.13 -20.12
CA ASN A 139 -25.23 -27.14 -21.05
C ASN A 139 -26.56 -26.72 -21.67
N GLU A 140 -27.50 -26.22 -20.87
CA GLU A 140 -28.81 -25.76 -21.34
C GLU A 140 -28.68 -24.51 -22.22
N ALA A 141 -27.79 -23.58 -21.88
CA ALA A 141 -27.54 -22.40 -22.69
C ALA A 141 -26.91 -22.73 -24.05
N LEU A 142 -26.04 -23.74 -24.12
CA LEU A 142 -25.40 -24.20 -25.36
C LEU A 142 -26.33 -25.03 -26.24
N ASN A 143 -27.15 -25.90 -25.66
CA ASN A 143 -28.08 -26.74 -26.41
C ASN A 143 -29.22 -25.91 -27.03
N GLY A 144 -29.65 -24.84 -26.34
CA GLY A 144 -30.70 -23.94 -26.82
C GLY A 144 -32.07 -24.63 -26.99
N ILE A 145 -33.02 -23.87 -27.50
CA ILE A 145 -34.36 -24.32 -27.85
C ILE A 145 -34.39 -24.68 -29.33
N ASP A 146 -34.99 -25.83 -29.64
CA ASP A 146 -35.32 -26.20 -31.02
C ASP A 146 -36.40 -25.25 -31.56
N VAL A 147 -35.95 -24.36 -32.43
CA VAL A 147 -36.75 -23.33 -33.12
C VAL A 147 -37.92 -23.96 -33.88
N GLU A 148 -37.70 -25.11 -34.53
CA GLU A 148 -38.73 -25.73 -35.37
C GLU A 148 -39.75 -26.54 -34.58
N SER A 149 -39.34 -27.18 -33.49
CA SER A 149 -40.30 -27.76 -32.55
C SER A 149 -41.24 -26.69 -31.98
N ARG A 150 -40.72 -25.50 -31.63
CA ARG A 150 -41.55 -24.40 -31.12
C ARG A 150 -42.48 -23.82 -32.19
N ALA A 151 -41.97 -23.63 -33.41
CA ALA A 151 -42.78 -23.17 -34.54
C ALA A 151 -43.90 -24.17 -34.88
N ASN A 152 -43.62 -25.47 -34.82
CA ASN A 152 -44.61 -26.50 -35.09
C ASN A 152 -45.67 -26.61 -33.99
N ARG A 153 -45.31 -26.40 -32.71
CA ARG A 153 -46.29 -26.28 -31.61
C ARG A 153 -47.21 -25.07 -31.80
N ALA A 154 -46.64 -23.89 -32.08
CA ALA A 154 -47.42 -22.68 -32.34
C ALA A 154 -48.36 -22.83 -33.55
N ALA A 155 -47.91 -23.54 -34.59
CA ALA A 155 -48.74 -23.88 -35.74
C ALA A 155 -49.89 -24.84 -35.38
N ALA A 156 -49.65 -25.80 -34.49
CA ALA A 156 -50.66 -26.73 -34.02
C ALA A 156 -51.73 -26.00 -33.19
N ASP A 157 -51.33 -25.09 -32.29
CA ASP A 157 -52.25 -24.28 -31.48
C ASP A 157 -53.09 -23.34 -32.36
N ALA A 158 -52.46 -22.71 -33.36
CA ALA A 158 -53.16 -21.90 -34.36
C ALA A 158 -54.14 -22.75 -35.18
N ALA A 159 -53.73 -23.95 -35.61
CA ALA A 159 -54.58 -24.87 -36.36
C ALA A 159 -55.76 -25.39 -35.52
N HIS A 160 -55.55 -25.65 -34.22
CA HIS A 160 -56.59 -26.10 -33.30
C HIS A 160 -57.68 -25.05 -33.14
N SER A 161 -57.30 -23.78 -33.01
CA SER A 161 -58.25 -22.65 -32.92
C SER A 161 -59.20 -22.57 -34.13
N PHE A 162 -58.76 -23.01 -35.31
CA PHE A 162 -59.62 -23.06 -36.51
C PHE A 162 -60.52 -24.29 -36.60
N ALA A 163 -60.24 -25.37 -35.87
CA ALA A 163 -61.15 -26.51 -35.83
C ALA A 163 -62.49 -26.11 -35.20
N ASP A 164 -62.44 -25.33 -34.13
CA ASP A 164 -63.63 -24.76 -33.47
C ASP A 164 -64.30 -23.69 -34.35
N SER A 165 -63.51 -22.84 -35.00
CA SER A 165 -64.00 -21.84 -35.95
C SER A 165 -64.76 -22.46 -37.13
N ASN A 166 -64.28 -23.57 -37.69
CA ASN A 166 -64.97 -24.29 -38.78
C ASN A 166 -66.35 -24.80 -38.35
N ASN A 167 -66.50 -25.29 -37.12
CA ASN A 167 -67.78 -25.75 -36.58
C ASN A 167 -68.77 -24.59 -36.36
N ILE A 168 -68.27 -23.41 -36.02
CA ILE A 168 -69.09 -22.19 -35.89
C ILE A 168 -69.48 -21.66 -37.27
N MET A 169 -68.53 -21.64 -38.22
CA MET A 169 -68.75 -21.22 -39.61
C MET A 169 -69.84 -22.06 -40.27
N ARG A 170 -69.80 -23.40 -40.14
CA ARG A 170 -70.85 -24.28 -40.67
C ARG A 170 -72.23 -23.97 -40.10
N ARG A 171 -72.31 -23.71 -38.79
CA ARG A 171 -73.57 -23.31 -38.12
C ARG A 171 -74.05 -21.95 -38.60
N ASN A 172 -73.15 -21.01 -38.86
CA ASN A 172 -73.50 -19.68 -39.35
C ASN A 172 -73.92 -19.71 -40.84
N SER A 173 -73.20 -20.45 -41.69
CA SER A 173 -73.57 -20.67 -43.09
C SER A 173 -74.97 -21.31 -43.22
N ALA A 174 -75.30 -22.27 -42.34
CA ALA A 174 -76.64 -22.85 -42.28
C ALA A 174 -77.71 -21.81 -41.90
N ARG A 175 -77.42 -20.90 -40.96
CA ARG A 175 -78.32 -19.79 -40.58
C ARG A 175 -78.49 -18.75 -41.69
N MET A 176 -77.47 -18.60 -42.54
CA MET A 176 -77.49 -17.69 -43.70
C MET A 176 -78.07 -18.33 -44.97
N GLY A 177 -78.55 -19.58 -44.90
CA GLY A 177 -79.14 -20.28 -46.05
C GLY A 177 -78.14 -20.65 -47.14
N VAL A 178 -76.84 -20.69 -46.83
CA VAL A 178 -75.79 -21.06 -47.78
C VAL A 178 -75.69 -22.58 -47.82
N SER A 179 -76.01 -23.20 -48.96
CA SER A 179 -75.90 -24.66 -49.11
C SER A 179 -74.45 -25.10 -49.28
N PRO A 180 -74.05 -26.28 -48.76
CA PRO A 180 -72.70 -26.82 -48.91
C PRO A 180 -72.23 -26.95 -50.37
N ASP A 181 -73.16 -27.15 -51.30
CA ASP A 181 -72.88 -27.33 -52.74
C ASP A 181 -72.87 -26.00 -53.52
N SER A 182 -73.05 -24.86 -52.84
CA SER A 182 -73.06 -23.54 -53.49
C SER A 182 -71.65 -22.98 -53.66
N GLY A 183 -71.40 -22.26 -54.76
CA GLY A 183 -70.13 -21.55 -54.96
C GLY A 183 -69.83 -20.50 -53.87
N ARG A 184 -70.85 -20.00 -53.17
CA ARG A 184 -70.70 -19.11 -52.00
C ARG A 184 -70.11 -19.85 -50.79
N PHE A 185 -70.47 -21.11 -50.58
CA PHE A 185 -69.87 -21.95 -49.55
C PHE A 185 -68.41 -22.26 -49.87
N THR A 186 -68.11 -22.59 -51.13
CA THR A 186 -66.73 -22.81 -51.59
C THR A 186 -65.86 -21.56 -51.39
N ALA A 187 -66.39 -20.37 -51.69
CA ALA A 187 -65.69 -19.11 -51.44
C ALA A 187 -65.40 -18.89 -49.95
N MET A 188 -66.39 -19.09 -49.06
CA MET A 188 -66.19 -19.01 -47.60
C MET A 188 -65.17 -20.03 -47.08
N GLN A 189 -65.18 -21.25 -47.62
CA GLN A 189 -64.25 -22.29 -47.21
C GLN A 189 -62.82 -21.98 -47.67
N ASN A 190 -62.65 -21.43 -48.87
CA ASN A 190 -61.36 -20.96 -49.37
C ASN A 190 -60.84 -19.78 -48.55
N GLU A 191 -61.70 -18.83 -48.18
CA GLU A 191 -61.36 -17.68 -47.33
C GLU A 191 -60.91 -18.14 -45.94
N ASN A 192 -61.68 -19.03 -45.28
CA ASN A 192 -61.30 -19.58 -43.99
C ASN A 192 -60.02 -20.42 -44.05
N SER A 193 -59.78 -21.13 -45.15
CA SER A 193 -58.53 -21.88 -45.37
C SER A 193 -57.33 -20.95 -45.54
N LEU A 194 -57.54 -19.81 -46.22
CA LEU A 194 -56.53 -18.78 -46.44
C LEU A 194 -56.20 -18.04 -45.14
N ASP A 195 -57.20 -17.73 -44.33
CA ASP A 195 -57.02 -17.15 -43.00
C ASP A 195 -56.31 -18.10 -42.04
N ARG A 196 -56.64 -19.40 -42.10
CA ARG A 196 -55.90 -20.43 -41.38
C ARG A 196 -54.44 -20.48 -41.79
N ALA A 197 -54.14 -20.44 -43.09
CA ALA A 197 -52.77 -20.44 -43.58
C ALA A 197 -51.99 -19.20 -43.12
N LYS A 198 -52.61 -18.00 -43.17
CA LYS A 198 -52.02 -16.75 -42.68
C LYS A 198 -51.71 -16.81 -41.18
N MET A 199 -52.66 -17.27 -40.37
CA MET A 199 -52.46 -17.40 -38.92
C MET A 199 -51.40 -18.44 -38.57
N ILE A 200 -51.39 -19.61 -39.21
CA ILE A 200 -50.35 -20.63 -39.00
C ILE A 200 -48.98 -20.07 -39.39
N SER A 201 -48.88 -19.40 -40.54
CA SER A 201 -47.63 -18.79 -41.00
C SER A 201 -47.15 -17.69 -40.04
N GLY A 202 -48.05 -16.82 -39.59
CA GLY A 202 -47.74 -15.76 -38.61
C GLY A 202 -47.30 -16.32 -37.26
N ALA A 203 -48.01 -17.33 -36.75
CA ALA A 203 -47.68 -18.01 -35.51
C ALA A 203 -46.31 -18.71 -35.59
N LYS A 204 -45.99 -19.37 -36.72
CA LYS A 204 -44.68 -19.96 -36.96
C LYS A 204 -43.58 -18.90 -36.94
N THR A 205 -43.72 -17.83 -37.72
CA THR A 205 -42.70 -16.77 -37.80
C THR A 205 -42.48 -16.12 -36.43
N GLN A 206 -43.54 -15.79 -35.70
CA GLN A 206 -43.43 -15.22 -34.36
C GLN A 206 -42.78 -16.19 -33.37
N ALA A 207 -43.14 -17.48 -33.42
CA ALA A 207 -42.52 -18.49 -32.57
C ALA A 207 -41.03 -18.69 -32.87
N ARG A 208 -40.62 -18.59 -34.14
CA ARG A 208 -39.21 -18.66 -34.55
C ARG A 208 -38.41 -17.47 -34.00
N THR A 209 -38.89 -16.25 -34.22
CA THR A 209 -38.18 -15.05 -33.76
C THR A 209 -38.06 -15.02 -32.24
N LEU A 210 -39.11 -15.43 -31.51
CA LEU A 210 -39.06 -15.56 -30.05
C LEU A 210 -38.10 -16.66 -29.59
N ALA A 211 -38.05 -17.82 -30.27
CA ALA A 211 -37.12 -18.89 -29.95
C ALA A 211 -35.66 -18.48 -30.19
N GLU A 212 -35.38 -17.80 -31.30
CA GLU A 212 -34.04 -17.28 -31.62
C GLU A 212 -33.60 -16.22 -30.62
N LEU A 213 -34.50 -15.29 -30.25
CA LEU A 213 -34.24 -14.29 -29.22
C LEU A 213 -33.97 -14.94 -27.86
N GLU A 214 -34.75 -15.96 -27.49
CA GLU A 214 -34.54 -16.67 -26.22
C GLU A 214 -33.21 -17.44 -26.21
N ASN A 215 -32.83 -18.06 -27.33
CA ASN A 215 -31.52 -18.70 -27.48
C ASN A 215 -30.37 -17.69 -27.34
N PHE A 216 -30.52 -16.52 -27.97
CA PHE A 216 -29.55 -15.43 -27.83
C PHE A 216 -29.45 -14.93 -26.38
N ASN A 217 -30.57 -14.70 -25.71
CA ASN A 217 -30.59 -14.27 -24.30
C ASN A 217 -29.98 -15.32 -23.35
N ARG A 218 -30.22 -16.62 -23.62
CA ARG A 218 -29.60 -17.72 -22.86
C ARG A 218 -28.08 -17.72 -23.04
N LEU A 219 -27.59 -17.56 -24.27
CA LEU A 219 -26.15 -17.45 -24.57
C LEU A 219 -25.53 -16.20 -23.96
N GLN A 220 -26.23 -15.06 -24.01
CA GLN A 220 -25.80 -13.81 -23.39
C GLN A 220 -25.60 -13.96 -21.87
N GLY A 221 -26.58 -14.58 -21.19
CA GLY A 221 -26.48 -14.89 -19.77
C GLY A 221 -25.36 -15.88 -19.43
N ALA A 222 -25.10 -16.85 -20.30
CA ALA A 222 -23.98 -17.78 -20.15
C ALA A 222 -22.61 -17.12 -20.35
N MET A 223 -22.48 -16.20 -21.30
CA MET A 223 -21.24 -15.45 -21.55
C MET A 223 -20.94 -14.40 -20.47
N GLY A 224 -21.86 -14.15 -19.54
CA GLY A 224 -21.72 -13.10 -18.52
C GLY A 224 -21.72 -11.69 -19.11
N VAL A 225 -22.19 -11.53 -20.35
CA VAL A 225 -22.29 -10.25 -21.04
C VAL A 225 -23.68 -9.68 -20.75
N VAL A 226 -23.86 -9.06 -19.58
CA VAL A 226 -25.06 -8.27 -19.27
C VAL A 226 -24.74 -6.80 -19.46
#